data_AF-A0A0C9VJT4-F1
#
_entry.id   AF-A0A0C9VJT4-F1
#
_cell.length_a   1.000
_cell.length_b   1.000
_cell.length_c   1.000
_cell.angle_alpha   90.00
_cell.angle_beta   90.00
_cell.angle_gamma   90.00
#
_symmetry.space_group_name_H-M   'P 1'
#
loop_
_entity.id
_entity.type
_entity.pdbx_description
1 polymer ?
#
loop_
_entity_poly.entity_id
_entity_poly.type
_entity_poly.pdbx_seq_one_letter_code
_entity_poly.pdbx_strand_id
1 'polypeptide(L)'
;MTDTTIADEDLAFLIRHAMTKGYQAFSLLAPPCYVLSALYRRGRKGISINNLLRTTWIAGGVGTTLGGAAAWFRLKSQPPESLYDRRFRLMHNVSPNSI
;
A
#
# COMPACT_ATOMS: atom_id res chain seq x y z
N MET A 1 20.76 -6.16 -22.93
CA MET A 1 20.81 -6.49 -21.48
C MET A 1 20.46 -5.29 -20.58
N THR A 2 20.17 -4.12 -21.15
CA THR A 2 19.75 -2.88 -20.46
C THR A 2 18.24 -2.76 -20.26
N ASP A 3 17.42 -3.36 -21.13
CA ASP A 3 15.95 -3.22 -21.04
C ASP A 3 15.35 -3.97 -19.84
N THR A 4 15.92 -5.12 -19.48
CA THR A 4 15.45 -5.91 -18.34
C THR A 4 15.72 -5.20 -17.01
N THR A 5 16.87 -4.53 -16.88
CA THR A 5 17.21 -3.79 -15.65
C THR A 5 16.32 -2.57 -15.45
N ILE A 6 15.97 -1.87 -16.53
CA ILE A 6 15.05 -0.72 -16.45
C ILE A 6 13.65 -1.20 -16.05
N ALA A 7 13.18 -2.32 -16.60
CA ALA A 7 11.90 -2.91 -16.24
C ALA A 7 11.84 -3.34 -14.75
N ASP A 8 12.93 -3.91 -14.23
CA ASP A 8 13.04 -4.31 -12.83
C ASP A 8 13.03 -3.09 -11.88
N GLU A 9 13.68 -2.00 -12.27
CA GLU A 9 13.65 -0.74 -11.52
C GLU A 9 12.25 -0.11 -11.49
N ASP A 10 11.56 -0.11 -12.63
CA ASP A 10 10.18 0.38 -12.73
C ASP A 10 9.23 -0.46 -11.88
N LEU A 11 9.38 -1.78 -11.93
CA LEU A 11 8.63 -2.70 -11.09
C LEU A 11 8.88 -2.43 -9.60
N ALA A 12 10.15 -2.27 -9.19
CA ALA A 12 10.52 -1.98 -7.82
C ALA A 12 9.94 -0.63 -7.33
N PHE A 13 9.96 0.40 -8.18
CA PHE A 13 9.34 1.70 -7.89
C PHE A 13 7.83 1.56 -7.65
N LEU A 14 7.13 0.86 -8.54
CA LEU A 14 5.69 0.65 -8.44
C LEU A 14 5.31 -0.16 -7.20
N ILE A 15 6.11 -1.17 -6.84
CA ILE A 15 5.92 -1.96 -5.62
C ILE A 15 6.09 -1.07 -4.39
N ARG A 16 7.16 -0.27 -4.31
CA ARG A 16 7.39 0.66 -3.19
C ARG A 16 6.23 1.66 -3.04
N HIS A 17 5.75 2.20 -4.15
CA HIS A 17 4.59 3.11 -4.14
C HIS A 17 3.33 2.42 -3.61
N ALA A 18 3.08 1.18 -4.02
CA ALA A 18 1.96 0.39 -3.53
C ALA A 18 2.09 0.04 -2.04
N MET A 19 3.31 -0.24 -1.57
CA MET A 19 3.60 -0.45 -0.14
C MET A 19 3.25 0.79 0.69
N THR A 20 3.65 1.99 0.25
CA THR A 20 3.31 3.25 0.94
C THR A 20 1.81 3.51 0.96
N LYS A 21 1.13 3.28 -0.17
CA LYS A 21 -0.35 3.38 -0.23
C LYS A 21 -1.03 2.37 0.68
N GLY A 22 -0.52 1.14 0.72
CA GLY A 22 -0.99 0.09 1.63
C GLY A 22 -0.85 0.50 3.09
N TYR A 23 0.32 1.02 3.48
CA TYR A 23 0.55 1.54 4.83
C TYR A 23 -0.47 2.63 5.19
N GLN A 24 -0.66 3.63 4.32
CA GLN A 24 -1.59 4.73 4.54
C GLN A 24 -3.03 4.25 4.69
N ALA A 25 -3.50 3.39 3.79
CA ALA A 25 -4.86 2.86 3.81
C ALA A 25 -5.13 2.05 5.08
N PHE A 26 -4.25 1.11 5.44
CA PHE A 26 -4.45 0.29 6.63
C PHE A 26 -4.27 1.08 7.93
N SER A 27 -3.36 2.05 7.98
CA SER A 27 -3.20 2.91 9.16
C SER A 27 -4.42 3.79 9.40
N LEU A 28 -5.08 4.26 8.33
CA LEU A 28 -6.32 5.03 8.43
C LEU A 28 -7.49 4.16 8.91
N LEU A 29 -7.56 2.91 8.44
CA LEU A 29 -8.61 1.96 8.81
C LEU A 29 -8.41 1.31 10.19
N ALA A 30 -7.18 1.28 10.70
CA ALA A 30 -6.88 0.58 11.95
C ALA A 30 -7.59 1.17 13.18
N PRO A 31 -7.65 2.50 13.40
CA PRO A 31 -8.37 3.06 14.52
C PRO A 31 -9.87 2.71 14.56
N PRO A 32 -10.67 2.92 13.50
CA PRO A 32 -12.08 2.56 13.52
C PRO A 32 -12.28 1.05 13.68
N CYS A 33 -11.47 0.22 13.00
CA CYS A 33 -11.52 -1.24 13.15
C CYS A 33 -11.23 -1.68 14.60
N TYR A 34 -10.21 -1.09 15.25
CA TYR A 34 -9.90 -1.37 16.64
C TYR A 34 -11.07 -0.99 17.55
N VAL A 35 -11.60 0.23 17.41
CA VAL A 35 -12.72 0.72 18.24
C VAL A 35 -13.94 -0.19 18.10
N LEU A 36 -14.31 -0.55 16.87
CA LEU A 36 -15.43 -1.48 16.62
C LEU A 36 -15.16 -2.85 17.26
N SER A 37 -13.95 -3.39 17.11
CA SER A 37 -13.60 -4.70 17.68
C SER A 37 -13.58 -4.70 19.21
N ALA A 38 -13.08 -3.62 19.82
CA ALA A 38 -12.99 -3.46 21.26
C ALA A 38 -14.38 -3.26 21.87
N LEU A 39 -15.24 -2.47 21.21
CA LEU A 39 -16.61 -2.26 21.63
C LEU A 39 -17.42 -3.56 21.55
N TYR A 40 -17.27 -4.33 20.47
CA TYR A 40 -17.96 -5.62 20.29
C TYR A 40 -17.54 -6.67 21.32
N ARG A 41 -16.23 -6.76 21.64
CA ARG A 41 -15.70 -7.84 22.51
C ARG A 41 -15.64 -7.50 24.00
N ARG A 42 -15.41 -6.22 24.35
CA ARG A 42 -15.05 -5.79 25.73
C ARG A 42 -15.85 -4.57 26.21
N GLY A 43 -16.65 -3.95 25.35
CA GLY A 43 -17.36 -2.71 25.66
C GLY A 43 -16.42 -1.51 25.86
N ARG A 44 -16.97 -0.42 26.41
CA ARG A 44 -16.27 0.88 26.54
C ARG A 44 -15.00 0.85 27.40
N LYS A 45 -14.94 -0.03 28.41
CA LYS A 45 -13.79 -0.15 29.33
C LYS A 45 -12.57 -0.82 28.67
N GLY A 46 -12.74 -1.46 27.51
CA GLY A 46 -11.67 -2.15 26.80
C GLY A 46 -10.84 -1.28 25.86
N ILE A 47 -11.21 -0.01 25.66
CA ILE A 47 -10.52 0.91 24.76
C ILE A 47 -9.29 1.49 25.47
N SER A 48 -8.11 1.24 24.93
CA SER A 48 -6.85 1.79 25.43
C SER A 48 -6.09 2.46 24.29
N ILE A 49 -5.58 3.67 24.55
CA ILE A 49 -4.77 4.44 23.60
C ILE A 49 -3.49 3.69 23.23
N ASN A 50 -2.84 3.02 24.19
CA ASN A 50 -1.63 2.25 23.93
C ASN A 50 -1.91 1.09 22.96
N ASN A 51 -3.03 0.38 23.15
CA ASN A 51 -3.44 -0.70 22.25
C ASN A 51 -3.84 -0.16 20.87
N LEU A 52 -4.56 0.96 20.81
CA LEU A 52 -4.92 1.62 19.55
C LEU A 52 -3.68 1.98 18.72
N LEU A 53 -2.67 2.59 19.36
CA LEU A 53 -1.43 2.98 18.69
C LEU A 53 -0.66 1.75 18.20
N ARG A 54 -0.53 0.71 19.04
CA ARG A 54 0.10 -0.56 18.64
C ARG A 54 -0.64 -1.20 17.47
N THR A 55 -1.96 -1.27 17.51
CA THR A 55 -2.77 -1.81 16.41
C THR A 55 -2.58 -1.00 15.14
N THR A 56 -2.43 0.32 15.22
CA THR A 56 -2.17 1.18 14.06
C THR A 56 -0.81 0.88 13.44
N TRP A 57 0.25 0.78 14.25
CA TRP A 57 1.58 0.41 13.75
C TRP A 57 1.60 -0.99 13.13
N ILE A 58 0.95 -1.96 13.77
CA ILE A 58 0.85 -3.34 13.25
C ILE A 58 0.07 -3.35 11.94
N ALA A 59 -1.08 -2.67 11.89
CA ALA A 59 -1.90 -2.60 10.68
C ALA A 59 -1.18 -1.89 9.54
N GLY A 60 -0.45 -0.81 9.84
CA GLY A 60 0.41 -0.13 8.87
C GLY A 60 1.46 -1.08 8.30
N GLY A 61 2.19 -1.81 9.15
CA GLY A 61 3.16 -2.82 8.72
C GLY A 61 2.55 -3.94 7.86
N VAL A 62 1.37 -4.45 8.26
CA VAL A 62 0.60 -5.43 7.47
C VAL A 62 0.19 -4.85 6.13
N GLY A 63 -0.28 -3.60 6.09
CA GLY A 63 -0.67 -2.89 4.87
C GLY A 63 0.49 -2.68 3.92
N THR A 64 1.69 -2.36 4.43
CA THR A 64 2.93 -2.28 3.65
C THR A 64 3.19 -3.60 2.92
N THR A 65 3.24 -4.71 3.65
CA THR A 65 3.56 -6.02 3.09
C THR A 65 2.49 -6.49 2.10
N LEU A 66 1.21 -6.34 2.44
CA LEU A 66 0.10 -6.71 1.56
C LEU A 66 0.06 -5.85 0.30
N GLY A 67 0.30 -4.53 0.42
CA GLY A 67 0.36 -3.61 -0.72
C GLY A 67 1.48 -3.97 -1.70
N GLY A 68 2.68 -4.27 -1.18
CA GLY A 68 3.81 -4.69 -2.00
C GLY A 68 3.60 -6.03 -2.68
N ALA A 69 3.13 -7.05 -1.94
CA ALA A 69 2.86 -8.37 -2.48
C ALA A 69 1.75 -8.32 -3.55
N ALA A 70 0.65 -7.63 -3.29
CA ALA A 70 -0.45 -7.48 -4.24
C ALA A 70 -0.01 -6.77 -5.52
N ALA A 71 0.84 -5.74 -5.41
CA ALA A 71 1.41 -5.07 -6.56
C ALA A 71 2.34 -5.99 -7.35
N TRP A 72 3.24 -6.71 -6.68
CA TRP A 72 4.15 -7.66 -7.33
C TRP A 72 3.38 -8.74 -8.11
N PHE A 73 2.37 -9.36 -7.50
CA PHE A 73 1.54 -10.36 -8.17
C PHE A 73 0.83 -9.83 -9.43
N ARG A 74 0.40 -8.56 -9.40
CA ARG A 74 -0.29 -7.91 -10.53
C ARG A 74 0.67 -7.45 -11.63
N LEU A 75 1.89 -7.05 -11.26
CA LEU A 75 2.83 -6.37 -12.17
C LEU A 75 3.88 -7.31 -12.77
N LYS A 76 4.18 -8.45 -12.13
CA LYS A 76 5.23 -9.37 -12.60
C LYS A 76 5.02 -9.94 -14.01
N SER A 77 3.77 -9.94 -14.50
CA SER A 77 3.41 -10.45 -15.82
C SER A 77 3.12 -9.34 -16.83
N GLN A 78 3.36 -8.08 -16.46
CA GLN A 78 3.13 -6.93 -17.33
C GLN A 78 4.37 -6.64 -18.17
N PRO A 79 4.19 -6.15 -19.41
CA PRO A 79 5.31 -5.86 -20.27
C PRO A 79 6.02 -4.54 -19.86
N PRO A 80 7.32 -4.38 -20.16
CA PRO A 80 8.15 -3.28 -19.67
C PRO A 80 7.60 -1.88 -19.97
N GLU A 81 7.06 -1.68 -21.17
CA GLU A 81 6.50 -0.40 -21.63
C GLU A 81 5.33 0.06 -20.77
N SER A 82 4.51 -0.89 -20.29
CA SER A 82 3.37 -0.60 -19.43
C SER A 82 3.79 -0.21 -18.00
N LEU A 83 4.93 -0.74 -17.53
CA LEU A 83 5.50 -0.39 -16.22
C LEU A 83 6.08 1.02 -16.26
N TYR A 84 6.82 1.34 -17.32
CA TYR A 84 7.38 2.67 -17.56
C TYR A 84 6.29 3.74 -17.64
N ASP A 85 5.29 3.54 -18.48
CA ASP A 85 4.16 4.46 -18.66
C ASP A 85 3.40 4.69 -17.34
N ARG A 86 3.23 3.63 -16.54
CA ARG A 86 2.61 3.74 -15.21
C ARG A 86 3.47 4.48 -14.21
N ARG A 87 4.79 4.27 -14.21
CA ARG A 87 5.74 5.04 -13.40
C ARG A 87 5.72 6.51 -13.80
N PHE A 88 5.78 6.79 -15.10
CA PHE A 88 5.77 8.16 -15.63
C PHE A 88 4.53 8.93 -15.19
N ARG A 89 3.33 8.34 -15.33
CA ARG A 89 2.09 8.95 -14.83
C ARG A 89 2.11 9.25 -13.34
N LEU A 90 2.65 8.32 -12.53
CA LEU A 90 2.70 8.50 -11.09
C LEU A 90 3.71 9.58 -10.66
N MET A 91 4.82 9.72 -11.38
CA MET A 91 5.83 10.76 -11.14
C MET A 91 5.34 12.14 -11.55
N HIS A 92 4.59 12.23 -12.65
CA HIS A 92 4.17 13.50 -13.24
C HIS A 92 2.70 13.86 -12.95
N ASN A 93 1.99 13.05 -12.15
CA ASN A 93 0.57 13.22 -11.82
C ASN A 93 -0.32 13.42 -13.07
N VAL A 94 -0.02 12.69 -14.15
CA VAL A 94 -0.71 12.83 -15.44
C VAL A 94 -1.95 11.93 -15.45
N SER A 95 -3.10 12.52 -15.77
CA SER A 95 -4.37 11.79 -15.91
C SER A 95 -4.48 11.13 -17.30
N PRO A 96 -5.23 10.02 -17.45
CA PRO A 96 -5.39 9.32 -18.74
C PRO A 96 -5.94 10.15 -19.90
N ASN A 97 -6.48 11.34 -19.61
CA ASN A 97 -7.32 12.14 -20.50
C ASN A 97 -6.78 13.58 -20.66
N SER A 98 -5.48 13.80 -20.44
CA SER A 98 -4.81 15.08 -20.65
C SER A 98 -3.91 15.13 -21.89
N ILE A 99 -4.29 14.39 -22.95
CA ILE A 99 -3.71 14.49 -24.31
C ILE A 99 -4.85 14.73 -25.29
#